data_AF-A0A7K3M6V3-F1
#
_entry.id   AF-A0A7K3M6V3-F1
#
_cell.length_a   1.000
_cell.length_b   1.000
_cell.length_c   1.000
_cell.angle_alpha   90.00
_cell.angle_beta   90.00
_cell.angle_gamma   90.00
#
_symmetry.space_group_name_H-M   'P 1'
#
loop_
_entity.id
_entity.type
_entity.pdbx_description
1 polymer ?
#
loop_
_entity_poly.entity_id
_entity_poly.type
_entity_poly.pdbx_seq_one_letter_code
_entity_poly.pdbx_strand_id
1 'polypeptide(L)'
;MSRSPCAELALAEAIDALIHSALTYANHRYWSRLDRSTRPGHKHELDMAGFHTQRRVTERHIGDFRMLEHAWRRVPDVAERYKLDTNALVKTLDDYTRALLTLGRAHSWRNAVVMARQVLRAAAGQTAASATTANSGRVRV
;
A
#
# COMPACT_ATOMS: atom_id res chain seq x y z
N MET A 1 22.39 -12.03 -8.35
CA MET A 1 22.25 -10.65 -8.87
C MET A 1 22.10 -9.70 -7.70
N SER A 2 23.11 -8.89 -7.41
CA SER A 2 23.04 -7.88 -6.34
C SER A 2 22.03 -6.82 -6.75
N ARG A 3 20.96 -6.62 -5.98
CA ARG A 3 19.98 -5.57 -6.28
C ARG A 3 20.61 -4.23 -5.97
N SER A 4 20.65 -3.35 -6.97
CA SER A 4 21.20 -2.01 -6.79
C SER A 4 20.35 -1.25 -5.75
N PRO A 5 20.96 -0.64 -4.72
CA PRO A 5 20.24 0.14 -3.71
C PRO A 5 19.39 1.26 -4.32
N CYS A 6 19.74 1.72 -5.51
CA CYS A 6 18.96 2.70 -6.28
C CYS A 6 17.55 2.20 -6.66
N ALA A 7 17.40 0.92 -7.05
CA ALA A 7 16.10 0.36 -7.43
C ALA A 7 15.18 0.17 -6.21
N GLU A 8 15.75 -0.15 -5.06
CA GLU A 8 15.02 -0.25 -3.80
C GLU A 8 14.46 1.11 -3.37
N LEU A 9 15.28 2.17 -3.42
CA LEU A 9 14.86 3.52 -3.08
C LEU A 9 13.80 4.05 -4.05
N ALA A 10 13.98 3.83 -5.36
CA ALA A 10 12.99 4.24 -6.36
C ALA A 10 11.63 3.54 -6.16
N LEU A 11 11.63 2.26 -5.79
CA LEU A 11 10.38 1.57 -5.43
C LEU A 11 9.79 2.11 -4.12
N ALA A 12 10.63 2.43 -3.13
CA ALA A 12 10.17 3.03 -1.89
C ALA A 12 9.49 4.38 -2.13
N GLU A 13 10.02 5.23 -3.02
CA GLU A 13 9.38 6.51 -3.42
C GLU A 13 8.00 6.28 -4.04
N ALA A 14 7.88 5.31 -4.94
CA ALA A 14 6.61 4.95 -5.55
C ALA A 14 5.60 4.43 -4.51
N ILE A 15 6.04 3.58 -3.58
CA ILE A 15 5.21 3.03 -2.49
C ILE A 15 4.75 4.15 -1.54
N ASP A 16 5.65 5.04 -1.13
CA ASP A 16 5.34 6.17 -0.26
C ASP A 16 4.25 7.06 -0.87
N ALA A 17 4.41 7.44 -2.14
CA ALA A 17 3.42 8.23 -2.86
C ALA A 17 2.06 7.52 -2.99
N LEU A 18 2.05 6.20 -3.27
CA LEU A 18 0.83 5.41 -3.36
C LEU A 18 0.09 5.36 -2.01
N ILE A 19 0.80 5.13 -0.92
CA ILE A 19 0.21 5.05 0.43
C ILE A 19 -0.29 6.43 0.88
N HIS A 20 0.50 7.48 0.65
CA HIS A 20 0.10 8.84 0.99
C HIS A 20 -1.19 9.25 0.27
N SER A 21 -1.28 8.94 -1.03
CA SER A 21 -2.49 9.16 -1.84
C SER A 21 -3.68 8.35 -1.32
N ALA A 22 -3.47 7.07 -1.02
CA ALA A 22 -4.51 6.19 -0.48
C ALA A 22 -5.06 6.68 0.88
N LEU A 23 -4.19 7.10 1.80
CA LEU A 23 -4.58 7.65 3.11
C LEU A 23 -5.35 8.96 2.96
N THR A 24 -4.86 9.86 2.10
CA THR A 24 -5.53 11.13 1.79
C THR A 24 -6.95 10.88 1.27
N TYR A 25 -7.09 9.95 0.31
CA TYR A 25 -8.38 9.57 -0.25
C TYR A 25 -9.31 8.94 0.79
N ALA A 26 -8.80 7.96 1.55
CA ALA A 26 -9.53 7.26 2.58
C ALA A 26 -10.09 8.22 3.64
N ASN A 27 -9.23 9.10 4.15
CA ASN A 27 -9.63 10.06 5.17
C ASN A 27 -10.56 11.13 4.59
N HIS A 28 -10.44 11.50 3.31
CA HIS A 28 -11.45 12.34 2.65
C HIS A 28 -12.83 11.68 2.61
N ARG A 29 -12.89 10.38 2.28
CA ARG A 29 -14.15 9.63 2.32
C ARG A 29 -14.71 9.55 3.74
N TYR A 30 -13.87 9.19 4.71
CA TYR A 30 -14.27 9.15 6.11
C TYR A 30 -14.82 10.50 6.59
N TRP A 31 -14.08 11.58 6.35
CA TRP A 31 -14.47 12.95 6.65
C TRP A 31 -15.83 13.30 6.06
N SER A 32 -16.07 12.95 4.79
CA SER A 32 -17.32 13.24 4.09
C SER A 32 -18.54 12.59 4.73
N ARG A 33 -18.35 11.46 5.44
CA ARG A 33 -19.39 10.71 6.14
C ARG A 33 -19.56 11.08 7.61
N LEU A 34 -18.64 11.86 8.18
CA LEU A 34 -18.81 12.39 9.53
C LEU A 34 -19.97 13.37 9.60
N ASP A 35 -20.72 13.27 10.68
CA ASP A 35 -21.83 14.17 10.96
C ASP A 35 -21.32 15.60 11.18
N ARG A 36 -22.04 16.60 10.68
CA ARG A 36 -21.54 17.99 10.64
C ARG A 36 -21.18 18.53 12.02
N SER A 37 -21.93 18.14 13.05
CA SER A 37 -21.71 18.52 14.46
C SER A 37 -20.42 17.93 15.06
N THR A 38 -19.91 16.83 14.50
CA THR A 38 -18.72 16.12 14.99
C THR A 38 -17.47 16.38 14.14
N ARG A 39 -17.66 17.03 12.99
CA ARG A 39 -16.61 17.34 12.03
C ARG A 39 -15.75 18.48 12.59
N PRO A 40 -14.42 18.29 12.77
CA PRO A 40 -13.52 19.39 13.10
C PRO A 40 -13.71 20.60 12.17
N GLY A 41 -13.45 21.81 12.68
CA GLY A 41 -13.47 23.02 11.86
C GLY A 41 -12.50 22.93 10.69
N HIS A 42 -12.89 23.52 9.55
CA HIS A 42 -12.12 23.76 8.31
C HIS A 42 -11.22 22.61 7.81
N LYS A 43 -11.76 21.84 6.86
CA LYS A 43 -11.07 20.76 6.11
C LYS A 43 -9.70 21.15 5.53
N HIS A 44 -9.46 22.43 5.27
CA HIS A 44 -8.26 22.96 4.61
C HIS A 44 -7.02 22.98 5.52
N GLU A 45 -7.20 22.91 6.84
CA GLU A 45 -6.09 22.92 7.80
C GLU A 45 -5.64 21.51 8.22
N LEU A 46 -6.33 20.47 7.75
CA LEU A 46 -6.06 19.09 8.14
C LEU A 46 -5.12 18.40 7.16
N ASP A 47 -4.01 17.87 7.68
CA ASP A 47 -3.24 16.83 7.00
C ASP A 47 -4.11 15.58 6.85
N MET A 48 -4.71 15.44 5.67
CA MET A 48 -5.60 14.33 5.36
C MET A 48 -4.87 12.99 5.29
N ALA A 49 -3.57 12.95 5.04
CA ALA A 49 -2.82 11.70 5.09
C ALA A 49 -2.60 11.23 6.54
N GLY A 50 -2.55 12.17 7.49
CA GLY A 50 -2.40 11.90 8.93
C GLY A 50 -3.70 11.83 9.72
N PHE A 51 -4.85 12.18 9.14
CA PHE A 51 -6.12 12.38 9.87
C PHE A 51 -6.57 11.18 10.73
N HIS A 52 -6.34 9.94 10.28
CA HIS A 52 -6.68 8.72 11.04
C HIS A 52 -5.86 8.55 12.33
N THR A 53 -4.77 9.30 12.51
CA THR A 53 -4.00 9.31 13.78
C THR A 53 -4.70 10.11 14.88
N GLN A 54 -5.62 11.00 14.50
CA GLN A 54 -6.37 11.87 15.42
C GLN A 54 -7.78 11.33 15.70
N ARG A 55 -8.27 10.42 14.86
CA ARG A 55 -9.64 9.87 14.94
C ARG A 55 -9.61 8.37 14.79
N ARG A 56 -10.36 7.69 15.65
CA ARG A 56 -10.50 6.23 15.61
C ARG A 56 -11.23 5.79 14.34
N VAL A 57 -10.50 5.24 13.39
CA VAL A 57 -11.05 4.50 12.25
C VAL A 57 -11.17 3.03 12.65
N THR A 58 -12.25 2.37 12.23
CA THR A 58 -12.48 0.94 12.50
C THR A 58 -12.58 0.20 11.17
N GLU A 59 -12.40 -1.11 11.19
CA GLU A 59 -12.54 -1.93 9.97
C GLU A 59 -13.94 -1.79 9.34
N ARG A 60 -14.96 -1.65 10.18
CA ARG A 60 -16.32 -1.37 9.75
C ARG A 60 -16.41 -0.03 8.98
N HIS A 61 -15.76 1.03 9.47
CA HIS A 61 -15.72 2.29 8.74
C HIS A 61 -15.04 2.14 7.37
N ILE A 62 -13.95 1.39 7.29
CA ILE A 62 -13.23 1.14 6.03
C ILE A 62 -14.14 0.47 5.01
N GLY A 63 -14.88 -0.56 5.43
CA GLY A 63 -15.86 -1.27 4.59
C GLY A 63 -17.08 -0.40 4.22
N ASP A 64 -17.82 0.08 5.23
CA ASP A 64 -19.10 0.78 5.06
C ASP A 64 -18.94 2.09 4.26
N PHE A 65 -17.81 2.80 4.44
CA PHE A 65 -17.53 4.03 3.71
C PHE A 65 -16.70 3.80 2.45
N ARG A 66 -16.35 2.54 2.15
CA ARG A 66 -15.53 2.14 1.01
C ARG A 66 -14.26 2.99 0.91
N MET A 67 -13.55 3.13 2.03
CA MET A 67 -12.47 4.12 2.17
C MET A 67 -11.32 3.91 1.18
N LEU A 68 -11.01 2.68 0.83
CA LEU A 68 -9.91 2.32 -0.09
C LEU A 68 -10.39 1.98 -1.51
N GLU A 69 -11.68 2.18 -1.80
CA GLU A 69 -12.22 1.94 -3.14
C GLU A 69 -11.52 2.87 -4.15
N HIS A 70 -10.88 2.27 -5.16
CA HIS A 70 -10.09 2.96 -6.18
C HIS A 70 -8.76 3.60 -5.71
N ALA A 71 -8.33 3.40 -4.46
CA ALA A 71 -7.03 3.91 -3.99
C ALA A 71 -5.84 3.38 -4.80
N TRP A 72 -5.98 2.17 -5.37
CA TRP A 72 -4.89 1.43 -6.00
C TRP A 72 -4.84 1.53 -7.53
N ARG A 73 -5.49 2.53 -8.15
CA ARG A 73 -5.54 2.68 -9.62
C ARG A 73 -4.18 2.75 -10.30
N ARG A 74 -3.16 3.28 -9.63
CA ARG A 74 -1.79 3.44 -10.17
C ARG A 74 -0.87 2.25 -9.88
N VAL A 75 -1.33 1.27 -9.10
CA VAL A 75 -0.52 0.10 -8.74
C VAL A 75 -0.12 -0.75 -9.95
N PRO A 76 -0.98 -0.99 -10.97
CA PRO A 76 -0.58 -1.74 -12.16
C PRO A 76 0.65 -1.15 -12.88
N ASP A 77 0.67 0.16 -13.10
CA ASP A 77 1.79 0.85 -13.76
C ASP A 77 3.10 0.73 -12.97
N VAL A 78 3.02 0.83 -11.63
CA VAL A 78 4.18 0.64 -10.74
C VAL A 78 4.64 -0.81 -10.77
N ALA A 79 3.71 -1.76 -10.69
CA ALA A 79 4.03 -3.18 -10.72
C ALA A 79 4.74 -3.57 -12.03
N GLU A 80 4.26 -3.08 -13.16
CA GLU A 80 4.88 -3.28 -14.47
C GLU A 80 6.32 -2.73 -14.50
N ARG A 81 6.51 -1.48 -14.07
CA ARG A 81 7.83 -0.81 -14.07
C ARG A 81 8.88 -1.59 -13.27
N TYR A 82 8.47 -2.24 -12.18
CA TYR A 82 9.37 -2.97 -11.28
C TYR A 82 9.31 -4.50 -11.45
N LYS A 83 8.56 -5.02 -12.44
CA LYS A 83 8.35 -6.46 -12.70
C LYS A 83 7.82 -7.21 -11.46
N LEU A 84 6.83 -6.62 -10.82
CA LEU A 84 6.17 -7.17 -9.63
C LEU A 84 4.81 -7.77 -10.00
N ASP A 85 4.34 -8.72 -9.20
CA ASP A 85 2.96 -9.19 -9.30
C ASP A 85 1.99 -8.11 -8.80
N THR A 86 1.12 -7.62 -9.69
CA THR A 86 0.18 -6.54 -9.40
C THR A 86 -0.75 -6.89 -8.24
N ASN A 87 -1.29 -8.11 -8.20
CA ASN A 87 -2.27 -8.51 -7.19
C ASN A 87 -1.63 -8.62 -5.80
N ALA A 88 -0.44 -9.20 -5.73
CA ALA A 88 0.35 -9.29 -4.51
C ALA A 88 0.75 -7.91 -3.99
N LEU A 89 1.11 -6.98 -4.89
CA LEU A 89 1.42 -5.60 -4.52
C LEU A 89 0.18 -4.87 -4.00
N VAL A 90 -0.95 -4.94 -4.71
CA VAL A 90 -2.22 -4.36 -4.25
C VAL A 90 -2.59 -4.91 -2.87
N LYS A 91 -2.55 -6.23 -2.68
CA LYS A 91 -2.88 -6.86 -1.40
C LYS A 91 -1.97 -6.35 -0.28
N THR A 92 -0.66 -6.29 -0.53
CA THR A 92 0.32 -5.83 0.47
C THR A 92 0.07 -4.37 0.88
N LEU A 93 -0.20 -3.50 -0.09
CA LEU A 93 -0.50 -2.09 0.16
C LEU A 93 -1.84 -1.89 0.87
N ASP A 94 -2.87 -2.66 0.49
CA ASP A 94 -4.21 -2.61 1.09
C ASP A 94 -4.15 -3.06 2.56
N ASP A 95 -3.57 -4.23 2.84
CA ASP A 95 -3.42 -4.77 4.19
C ASP A 95 -2.66 -3.80 5.10
N TYR A 96 -1.55 -3.24 4.62
CA TYR A 96 -0.77 -2.27 5.39
C TYR A 96 -1.54 -0.97 5.65
N THR A 97 -2.25 -0.45 4.65
CA THR A 97 -3.00 0.81 4.78
C THR A 97 -4.18 0.64 5.72
N ARG A 98 -4.90 -0.49 5.66
CA ARG A 98 -5.93 -0.84 6.66
C ARG A 98 -5.36 -0.90 8.07
N ALA A 99 -4.18 -1.51 8.24
CA ALA A 99 -3.51 -1.55 9.53
C ALA A 99 -3.15 -0.15 10.04
N LEU A 100 -2.65 0.75 9.19
CA LEU A 100 -2.39 2.14 9.59
C LEU A 100 -3.65 2.86 10.06
N LEU A 101 -4.73 2.76 9.26
CA LEU A 101 -6.02 3.39 9.56
C LEU A 101 -6.59 2.90 10.89
N THR A 102 -6.67 1.59 11.08
CA THR A 102 -7.29 0.99 12.28
C THR A 102 -6.44 1.15 13.55
N LEU A 103 -5.12 1.10 13.43
CA LEU A 103 -4.20 1.29 14.55
C LEU A 103 -3.94 2.77 14.87
N GLY A 104 -4.41 3.71 14.04
CA GLY A 104 -4.15 5.13 14.19
C GLY A 104 -2.67 5.51 14.07
N ARG A 105 -1.90 4.77 13.26
CA ARG A 105 -0.45 4.98 13.11
C ARG A 105 -0.12 5.81 11.88
N ALA A 106 0.81 6.75 12.02
CA ALA A 106 1.30 7.55 10.90
C ALA A 106 2.12 6.71 9.91
N HIS A 107 1.99 7.02 8.62
CA HIS A 107 2.92 6.55 7.60
C HIS A 107 4.24 7.31 7.70
N SER A 108 5.36 6.68 7.31
CA SER A 108 6.65 7.35 7.22
C SER A 108 7.50 6.73 6.12
N TRP A 109 8.46 7.52 5.61
CA TRP A 109 9.44 7.09 4.61
C TRP A 109 10.16 5.79 4.98
N ARG A 110 10.53 5.63 6.25
CA ARG A 110 11.18 4.40 6.75
C ARG A 110 10.30 3.17 6.52
N ASN A 111 8.99 3.30 6.67
CA ASN A 111 8.06 2.19 6.43
C ASN A 111 8.02 1.82 4.94
N ALA A 112 8.03 2.81 4.05
CA ALA A 112 8.08 2.59 2.60
C ALA A 112 9.35 1.85 2.16
N VAL A 113 10.52 2.23 2.71
CA VAL A 113 11.80 1.54 2.45
C VAL A 113 11.77 0.08 2.92
N VAL A 114 11.25 -0.18 4.12
CA VAL A 114 11.12 -1.54 4.65
C VAL A 114 10.18 -2.37 3.77
N MET A 115 9.07 -1.80 3.32
CA MET A 115 8.11 -2.48 2.45
C MET A 115 8.70 -2.76 1.07
N ALA A 116 9.39 -1.81 0.45
CA ALA A 116 10.06 -2.00 -0.83
C ALA A 116 11.04 -3.18 -0.78
N ARG A 117 11.83 -3.28 0.29
CA ARG A 117 12.71 -4.44 0.55
C ARG A 117 11.93 -5.76 0.60
N GLN A 118 10.84 -5.80 1.36
CA GLN A 118 10.02 -7.00 1.53
C GLN A 118 9.39 -7.45 0.21
N VAL A 119 8.79 -6.52 -0.54
CA VAL A 119 8.18 -6.76 -1.85
C VAL A 119 9.22 -7.31 -2.84
N LEU A 120 10.38 -6.67 -2.92
CA LEU A 120 11.47 -7.16 -3.77
C LEU A 120 11.88 -8.58 -3.34
N ARG A 121 12.11 -8.84 -2.05
CA ARG A 121 12.49 -10.17 -1.55
C ARG A 121 11.44 -11.23 -1.91
N ALA A 122 10.16 -10.94 -1.73
CA ALA A 122 9.06 -11.83 -2.09
C ALA A 122 9.07 -12.16 -3.59
N ALA A 123 9.26 -11.15 -4.45
CA ALA A 123 9.35 -11.36 -5.90
C ALA A 123 10.52 -12.27 -6.32
N ALA A 124 11.68 -12.15 -5.65
CA ALA A 124 12.83 -13.05 -5.93
C ALA A 124 12.53 -14.50 -5.54
N GLY A 125 11.85 -14.72 -4.40
CA GLY A 125 11.45 -16.06 -3.97
C GLY A 125 10.47 -16.72 -4.93
N GLN A 126 9.52 -15.95 -5.48
CA GLN A 126 8.56 -16.44 -6.48
C GLN A 126 9.25 -16.86 -7.79
N THR A 127 10.26 -16.10 -8.24
CA THR A 127 11.03 -16.48 -9.44
C THR A 127 11.78 -17.81 -9.25
N ALA A 128 12.37 -18.02 -8.07
CA ALA A 128 13.09 -19.26 -7.78
C ALA A 128 12.15 -20.48 -7.73
N ALA A 129 10.99 -20.35 -7.07
CA ALA A 129 10.00 -21.41 -6.99
C ALA A 129 9.45 -21.81 -8.38
N SER A 130 9.17 -20.83 -9.25
CA SER A 130 8.68 -21.10 -10.62
C SER A 130 9.73 -21.79 -11.50
N ALA A 131 11.03 -21.49 -11.32
CA ALA A 131 12.10 -22.12 -12.08
C ALA A 131 12.32 -23.60 -11.71
N THR A 132 12.17 -23.97 -10.43
CA THR A 132 12.28 -25.36 -9.96
C THR A 132 11.16 -26.25 -10.51
N THR A 133 9.93 -25.73 -10.59
CA THR A 133 8.78 -26.45 -11.16
C THR A 133 8.94 -26.70 -12.66
N ALA A 134 9.47 -25.73 -13.41
CA ALA A 134 9.68 -25.86 -14.85
C ALA A 134 10.76 -26.91 -15.22
N ASN A 135 11.77 -27.11 -14.38
CA ASN A 135 12.85 -28.06 -14.66
C ASN A 135 12.49 -29.52 -14.29
N SER A 136 11.50 -29.71 -13.40
CA SER A 136 11.04 -31.04 -12.98
C SER A 136 10.19 -31.76 -14.03
N GLY A 137 9.72 -31.04 -15.07
CA GLY A 137 8.93 -31.61 -16.18
C GLY A 137 9.74 -32.08 -17.40
N ARG A 138 11.06 -31.85 -17.43
CA ARG A 138 11.90 -32.13 -18.61
C ARG A 138 12.67 -33.45 -18.57
N VAL A 139 12.42 -34.30 -17.56
CA VAL A 139 12.98 -35.65 -17.47
C VAL A 139 11.85 -36.66 -17.71
N ARG A 140 11.56 -36.96 -18.97
CA ARG A 140 11.02 -38.25 -19.37
C ARG A 140 11.75 -38.70 -20.63
N VAL A 141 12.46 -39.80 -20.44
CA VAL A 141 13.18 -40.63 -21.42
C VAL A 141 12.17 -41.35 -22.31
#